data_AF-A0A9D5NNA1-F1
#
_entry.id   AF-A0A9D5NNA1-F1
#
_cell.length_a   1.000
_cell.length_b   1.000
_cell.length_c   1.000
_cell.angle_alpha   90.00
_cell.angle_beta   90.00
_cell.angle_gamma   90.00
#
_symmetry.space_group_name_H-M   'P 1'
#
loop_
_entity.id
_entity.type
_entity.pdbx_description
1 polymer ?
#
loop_
_entity_poly.entity_id
_entity_poly.type
_entity_poly.pdbx_seq_one_letter_code
_entity_poly.pdbx_strand_id
1 'polypeptide(L)'
;MDKLKKENYIKELKRKFKFNKKTFNLFIEHIKNFELAEEKFKIEKHSYKVGDDVLLKKGTFMHGTRKGYDGLELIIDNGFLSTNIFSPNAKAQKTPYCVSMWNIQNDILLKEYVNLYSGMTIKYTDFTDKPTTKLVPFNKLDEEIEDSRKVDFWMWTAEQTKEIRFLPSLIRDNNQIAFIINTESEYAKKLIENDIFNLNFDKKILKSFISDWFIKNFIYAKRDDFTTNRESAIIFGLPSCFIEGIFVGRVIENDKEKLEQIKKHFENCYICNLDGKVIME
;
A
#
# COMPACT_ATOMS: atom_id res chain seq x y z
N MET A 1 7.51 13.62 -12.61
CA MET A 1 6.25 14.43 -12.68
C MET A 1 6.40 15.68 -13.57
N ASP A 2 5.37 16.05 -14.34
CA ASP A 2 5.32 17.30 -15.12
C ASP A 2 5.56 18.58 -14.28
N LYS A 3 6.39 19.50 -14.80
CA LYS A 3 6.81 20.73 -14.09
C LYS A 3 5.65 21.66 -13.76
N LEU A 4 4.69 21.84 -14.66
CA LEU A 4 3.55 22.72 -14.47
C LEU A 4 2.61 22.17 -13.38
N LYS A 5 2.36 20.85 -13.38
CA LYS A 5 1.59 20.18 -12.32
C LYS A 5 2.23 20.40 -10.93
N LYS A 6 3.55 20.27 -10.84
CA LYS A 6 4.30 20.54 -9.60
C LYS A 6 4.10 21.96 -9.09
N GLU A 7 4.31 22.95 -9.96
CA GLU A 7 4.20 24.36 -9.59
C GLU A 7 2.79 24.71 -9.11
N ASN A 8 1.77 24.17 -9.78
CA ASN A 8 0.39 24.33 -9.35
C ASN A 8 0.12 23.68 -7.99
N TYR A 9 0.62 22.47 -7.76
CA TYR A 9 0.50 21.81 -6.46
C TYR A 9 1.17 22.61 -5.33
N ILE A 10 2.37 23.16 -5.56
CA ILE A 10 3.07 24.02 -4.59
C ILE A 10 2.28 25.29 -4.29
N LYS A 11 1.67 25.94 -5.29
CA LYS A 11 0.80 27.11 -5.10
C LYS A 11 -0.41 26.77 -4.22
N GLU A 12 -1.03 25.61 -4.45
CA GLU A 12 -2.15 25.12 -3.65
C GLU A 12 -1.74 24.83 -2.20
N LEU A 13 -0.60 24.16 -1.99
CA LEU A 13 -0.05 23.94 -0.65
C LEU A 13 0.21 25.27 0.08
N LYS A 14 0.78 26.25 -0.61
CA LYS A 14 1.05 27.59 -0.04
C LYS A 14 -0.24 28.29 0.39
N ARG A 15 -1.31 28.15 -0.41
CA ARG A 15 -2.65 28.66 -0.07
C ARG A 15 -3.25 27.93 1.12
N LYS A 16 -3.23 26.59 1.11
CA LYS A 16 -3.82 25.72 2.13
C LYS A 16 -3.15 25.88 3.49
N PHE A 17 -1.82 25.95 3.50
CA PHE A 17 -1.01 25.99 4.72
C PHE A 17 -0.43 27.38 5.00
N LYS A 18 -1.07 28.45 4.51
CA LYS A 18 -0.65 29.85 4.70
C LYS A 18 -0.30 30.20 6.15
N PHE A 19 -1.07 29.65 7.11
CA PHE A 19 -0.90 29.88 8.55
C PHE A 19 -0.24 28.70 9.28
N ASN A 20 0.17 27.65 8.57
CA ASN A 20 0.86 26.50 9.14
C ASN A 20 2.17 26.23 8.39
N LYS A 21 3.15 27.11 8.63
CA LYS A 21 4.45 27.09 7.95
C LYS A 21 5.22 25.77 8.18
N LYS A 22 5.06 25.14 9.35
CA LYS A 22 5.70 23.86 9.65
C LYS A 22 5.17 22.76 8.73
N THR A 23 3.84 22.65 8.59
CA THR A 23 3.24 21.72 7.63
C THR A 23 3.68 22.04 6.19
N PHE A 24 3.60 23.30 5.76
CA PHE A 24 4.03 23.68 4.42
C PHE A 24 5.47 23.25 4.12
N ASN A 25 6.40 23.54 5.03
CA ASN A 25 7.81 23.19 4.86
C ASN A 25 8.01 21.67 4.74
N LEU A 26 7.30 20.87 5.56
CA LEU A 26 7.34 19.41 5.48
C LEU A 26 6.93 18.94 4.07
N PHE A 27 5.80 19.44 3.54
CA PHE A 27 5.37 19.06 2.20
C PHE A 27 6.39 19.44 1.11
N ILE A 28 7.02 20.61 1.22
CA ILE A 28 8.07 21.04 0.28
C ILE A 28 9.31 20.15 0.38
N GLU A 29 9.68 19.72 1.59
CA GLU A 29 10.77 18.77 1.81
C GLU A 29 10.48 17.41 1.18
N HIS A 30 9.25 16.89 1.34
CA HIS A 30 8.82 15.65 0.69
C HIS A 30 8.91 15.72 -0.84
N ILE A 31 8.47 16.82 -1.45
CA ILE A 31 8.61 17.04 -2.90
C ILE A 31 10.08 17.00 -3.31
N LYS A 32 10.97 17.68 -2.57
CA LYS A 32 12.41 17.68 -2.88
C LYS A 32 13.04 16.30 -2.72
N ASN A 33 12.69 15.57 -1.67
CA ASN A 33 13.20 14.22 -1.44
C ASN A 33 12.73 13.25 -2.53
N PHE A 34 11.50 13.41 -3.03
CA PHE A 34 10.97 12.66 -4.16
C PHE A 34 11.78 12.92 -5.43
N GLU A 35 11.99 14.19 -5.78
CA GLU A 35 12.78 14.57 -6.96
C GLU A 35 14.24 14.09 -6.86
N LEU A 36 14.83 14.20 -5.67
CA LEU A 36 16.19 13.71 -5.42
C LEU A 36 16.28 12.19 -5.60
N ALA A 37 15.26 11.45 -5.15
CA ALA A 37 15.20 10.01 -5.35
C ALA A 37 15.03 9.65 -6.84
N GLU A 38 14.15 10.34 -7.59
CA GLU A 38 14.01 10.14 -9.04
C GLU A 38 15.34 10.39 -9.78
N GLU A 39 16.11 11.41 -9.36
CA GLU A 39 17.37 11.78 -10.02
C GLU A 39 18.53 10.84 -9.66
N LYS A 40 18.65 10.46 -8.38
CA LYS A 40 19.86 9.83 -7.82
C LYS A 40 19.72 8.34 -7.56
N PHE A 41 18.51 7.84 -7.37
CA PHE A 41 18.29 6.43 -7.05
C PHE A 41 17.93 5.63 -8.30
N LYS A 42 18.57 4.47 -8.45
CA LYS A 42 18.20 3.45 -9.42
C LYS A 42 18.10 2.13 -8.69
N ILE A 43 16.99 1.42 -8.89
CA ILE A 43 16.86 0.07 -8.37
C ILE A 43 17.90 -0.83 -9.05
N GLU A 44 18.61 -1.59 -8.24
CA GLU A 44 19.53 -2.61 -8.72
C GLU A 44 18.72 -3.76 -9.35
N LYS A 45 19.34 -4.46 -10.30
CA LYS A 45 18.74 -5.65 -10.89
C LYS A 45 18.58 -6.72 -9.80
N HIS A 46 17.38 -7.29 -9.70
CA HIS A 46 17.13 -8.39 -8.76
C HIS A 46 17.98 -9.63 -9.06
N SER A 47 18.13 -10.49 -8.05
CA SER A 47 18.81 -11.78 -8.18
C SER A 47 17.88 -12.96 -8.50
N TYR A 48 16.56 -12.77 -8.42
CA TYR A 48 15.59 -13.84 -8.66
C TYR A 48 15.65 -14.44 -10.07
N LYS A 49 15.29 -15.73 -10.17
CA LYS A 49 15.09 -16.52 -11.37
C LYS A 49 13.65 -16.97 -11.52
N VAL A 50 13.23 -17.26 -12.75
CA VAL A 50 11.91 -17.84 -13.02
C VAL A 50 11.75 -19.14 -12.20
N GLY A 51 10.66 -19.24 -11.44
CA GLY A 51 10.37 -20.34 -10.54
C GLY A 51 10.78 -20.13 -9.07
N ASP A 52 11.54 -19.08 -8.76
CA ASP A 52 11.92 -18.75 -7.39
C ASP A 52 10.70 -18.30 -6.57
N ASP A 53 10.69 -18.64 -5.28
CA ASP A 53 9.75 -18.07 -4.32
C ASP A 53 10.14 -16.63 -3.97
N VAL A 54 9.19 -15.70 -4.07
CA VAL A 54 9.40 -14.30 -3.69
C VAL A 54 9.26 -14.15 -2.17
N LEU A 55 10.28 -13.58 -1.53
CA LEU A 55 10.25 -13.15 -0.13
C LEU A 55 9.91 -11.66 -0.05
N LEU A 56 8.86 -11.33 0.70
CA LEU A 56 8.54 -9.96 1.10
C LEU A 56 9.24 -9.70 2.44
N LYS A 57 10.19 -8.77 2.47
CA LYS A 57 10.85 -8.38 3.71
C LYS A 57 9.95 -7.45 4.53
N LYS A 58 10.13 -7.47 5.85
CA LYS A 58 9.53 -6.48 6.74
C LYS A 58 9.88 -5.07 6.27
N GLY A 59 8.88 -4.20 6.20
CA GLY A 59 9.01 -2.82 5.74
C GLY A 59 8.78 -2.64 4.24
N THR A 60 8.83 -3.70 3.42
CA THR A 60 8.45 -3.63 2.00
C THR A 60 7.03 -3.08 1.86
N PHE A 61 6.80 -2.23 0.86
CA PHE A 61 5.48 -1.71 0.57
C PHE A 61 4.83 -2.41 -0.60
N MET A 62 3.50 -2.54 -0.57
CA MET A 62 2.69 -2.99 -1.70
C MET A 62 1.60 -1.99 -2.04
N HIS A 63 1.34 -1.83 -3.34
CA HIS A 63 0.30 -0.94 -3.85
C HIS A 63 -0.32 -1.48 -5.14
N GLY A 64 -1.65 -1.44 -5.27
CA GLY A 64 -2.35 -1.85 -6.50
C GLY A 64 -2.72 -0.69 -7.42
N THR A 65 -3.05 -0.97 -8.68
CA THR A 65 -3.28 0.10 -9.67
C THR A 65 -4.64 0.82 -9.58
N ARG A 66 -5.62 0.31 -8.81
CA ARG A 66 -7.03 0.81 -8.63
C ARG A 66 -7.87 1.02 -9.91
N LYS A 67 -7.27 1.20 -11.08
CA LYS A 67 -7.91 1.43 -12.39
C LYS A 67 -7.41 0.45 -13.46
N GLY A 68 -6.86 -0.69 -13.06
CA GLY A 68 -6.27 -1.64 -13.99
C GLY A 68 -5.11 -1.00 -14.75
N TYR A 69 -5.17 -1.01 -16.08
CA TYR A 69 -4.08 -0.57 -16.96
C TYR A 69 -3.91 0.96 -16.98
N ASP A 70 -5.00 1.75 -16.97
CA ASP A 70 -4.90 3.21 -16.87
C ASP A 70 -4.14 3.65 -15.61
N GLY A 71 -4.21 2.84 -14.54
CA GLY A 71 -3.45 3.07 -13.32
C GLY A 71 -1.96 2.74 -13.46
N LEU A 72 -1.60 1.79 -14.32
CA LEU A 72 -0.22 1.41 -14.61
C LEU A 72 0.53 2.55 -15.31
N GLU A 73 -0.02 3.12 -16.38
CA GLU A 73 0.62 4.24 -17.12
C GLU A 73 0.89 5.44 -16.20
N LEU A 74 -0.09 5.79 -15.36
CA LEU A 74 0.07 6.88 -14.40
C LEU A 74 1.22 6.65 -13.42
N ILE A 75 1.40 5.41 -12.96
CA ILE A 75 2.46 5.03 -12.02
C ILE A 75 3.82 4.97 -12.72
N ILE A 76 3.88 4.50 -13.97
CA ILE A 76 5.10 4.54 -14.78
C ILE A 76 5.59 5.99 -14.90
N ASP A 77 4.70 6.90 -15.31
CA ASP A 77 5.07 8.28 -15.63
C ASP A 77 5.35 9.17 -14.41
N ASN A 78 4.67 8.90 -13.30
CA ASN A 78 4.65 9.83 -12.16
C ASN A 78 5.01 9.18 -10.82
N GLY A 79 5.18 7.85 -10.76
CA GLY A 79 5.19 7.12 -9.51
C GLY A 79 3.84 7.12 -8.80
N PHE A 80 3.87 6.82 -7.51
CA PHE A 80 2.71 6.77 -6.65
C PHE A 80 2.46 8.16 -6.08
N LEU A 81 1.53 8.91 -6.66
CA LEU A 81 1.23 10.28 -6.26
C LEU A 81 -0.14 10.42 -5.60
N SER A 82 -0.22 11.32 -4.62
CA SER A 82 -1.49 11.65 -3.99
C SER A 82 -2.46 12.22 -5.02
N THR A 83 -3.70 11.75 -4.97
CA THR A 83 -4.78 12.25 -5.85
C THR A 83 -5.02 13.76 -5.75
N ASN A 84 -4.63 14.42 -4.65
CA ASN A 84 -4.72 15.89 -4.53
C ASN A 84 -3.80 16.64 -5.50
N ILE A 85 -2.78 15.98 -6.05
CA ILE A 85 -1.90 16.57 -7.07
C ILE A 85 -2.66 16.73 -8.38
N PHE A 86 -3.48 15.75 -8.75
CA PHE A 86 -4.27 15.76 -9.98
C PHE A 86 -5.63 16.44 -9.81
N SER A 87 -6.20 16.36 -8.61
CA SER A 87 -7.51 16.89 -8.29
C SER A 87 -7.49 17.51 -6.89
N PRO A 88 -7.02 18.77 -6.75
CA PRO A 88 -6.85 19.44 -5.46
C PRO A 88 -8.10 19.47 -4.57
N ASN A 89 -9.28 19.53 -5.20
CA ASN A 89 -10.59 19.53 -4.54
C ASN A 89 -11.29 18.16 -4.60
N ALA A 90 -10.54 17.06 -4.69
CA ALA A 90 -11.13 15.72 -4.66
C ALA A 90 -12.03 15.55 -3.42
N LYS A 91 -13.18 14.89 -3.59
CA LYS A 91 -14.17 14.63 -2.53
C LYS A 91 -13.50 14.08 -1.26
N ALA A 92 -14.11 14.37 -0.11
CA ALA A 92 -13.62 14.06 1.25
C ALA A 92 -12.78 12.76 1.32
N GLN A 93 -11.46 12.93 1.29
CA GLN A 93 -10.51 11.82 1.38
C GLN A 93 -10.23 11.51 2.84
N LYS A 94 -10.05 10.23 3.17
CA LYS A 94 -9.66 9.80 4.51
C LYS A 94 -8.24 10.25 4.86
N THR A 95 -7.34 10.19 3.88
CA THR A 95 -5.91 10.55 3.99
C THR A 95 -5.53 11.54 2.88
N PRO A 96 -6.05 12.79 2.90
CA PRO A 96 -5.75 13.78 1.87
C PRO A 96 -4.25 14.07 1.82
N TYR A 97 -3.76 14.34 0.61
CA TYR A 97 -2.35 14.62 0.29
C TYR A 97 -1.37 13.48 0.54
N CYS A 98 -1.89 12.29 0.84
CA CYS A 98 -1.08 11.09 1.02
C CYS A 98 -1.40 10.02 -0.03
N VAL A 99 -0.54 9.01 -0.11
CA VAL A 99 -0.77 7.75 -0.82
C VAL A 99 -0.77 6.60 0.18
N SER A 100 -1.85 5.82 0.21
CA SER A 100 -1.99 4.68 1.11
C SER A 100 -1.24 3.47 0.56
N MET A 101 -0.44 2.82 1.40
CA MET A 101 0.38 1.65 1.06
C MET A 101 0.08 0.51 2.04
N TRP A 102 0.24 -0.73 1.59
CA TRP A 102 0.35 -1.87 2.49
C TRP A 102 1.79 -1.99 2.96
N ASN A 103 2.02 -2.08 4.26
CA ASN A 103 3.33 -2.22 4.86
C ASN A 103 3.50 -3.63 5.42
N ILE A 104 4.46 -4.38 4.87
CA ILE A 104 4.75 -5.74 5.29
C ILE A 104 5.32 -5.75 6.71
N GLN A 105 4.60 -6.37 7.65
CA GLN A 105 4.92 -6.26 9.08
C GLN A 105 6.03 -7.21 9.55
N ASN A 106 6.23 -8.32 8.83
CA ASN A 106 7.25 -9.34 9.10
C ASN A 106 7.69 -9.95 7.78
N ASP A 107 8.90 -10.50 7.74
CA ASP A 107 9.37 -11.30 6.61
C ASP A 107 8.38 -12.44 6.34
N ILE A 108 7.92 -12.56 5.10
CA ILE A 108 6.90 -13.53 4.69
C ILE A 108 7.06 -13.89 3.21
N LEU A 109 6.82 -15.16 2.84
CA LEU A 109 6.78 -15.51 1.42
C LEU A 109 5.53 -14.91 0.77
N LEU A 110 5.64 -14.40 -0.46
CA LEU A 110 4.51 -13.81 -1.17
C LEU A 110 3.33 -14.79 -1.26
N LYS A 111 3.59 -16.09 -1.46
CA LYS A 111 2.53 -17.12 -1.48
C LYS A 111 1.76 -17.22 -0.15
N GLU A 112 2.45 -17.06 0.97
CA GLU A 112 1.84 -17.09 2.30
C GLU A 112 1.05 -15.81 2.55
N TYR A 113 1.60 -14.66 2.14
CA TYR A 113 0.90 -13.37 2.17
C TYR A 113 -0.39 -13.44 1.33
N VAL A 114 -0.30 -13.93 0.09
CA VAL A 114 -1.46 -14.10 -0.80
C VAL A 114 -2.48 -15.05 -0.19
N ASN A 115 -2.06 -16.19 0.36
CA ASN A 115 -2.96 -17.14 1.00
C ASN A 115 -3.68 -16.52 2.21
N LEU A 116 -2.95 -15.80 3.08
CA LEU A 116 -3.50 -15.19 4.27
C LEU A 116 -4.46 -14.03 3.92
N TYR A 117 -4.01 -13.12 3.05
CA TYR A 117 -4.73 -11.91 2.74
C TYR A 117 -5.72 -12.04 1.59
N SER A 118 -5.78 -13.19 0.91
CA SER A 118 -6.93 -13.55 0.07
C SER A 118 -8.04 -14.21 0.89
N GLY A 119 -7.93 -14.31 2.21
CA GLY A 119 -8.96 -14.87 3.07
C GLY A 119 -9.89 -13.80 3.65
N MET A 120 -10.04 -13.83 4.98
CA MET A 120 -10.94 -12.94 5.71
C MET A 120 -10.40 -12.61 7.08
N THR A 121 -10.94 -11.54 7.65
CA THR A 121 -10.78 -11.25 9.07
C THR A 121 -12.04 -11.66 9.80
N ILE A 122 -11.91 -12.45 10.86
CA ILE A 122 -13.00 -12.77 11.77
C ILE A 122 -12.85 -11.95 13.05
N LYS A 123 -13.98 -11.46 13.55
CA LYS A 123 -14.11 -10.86 14.87
C LYS A 123 -14.93 -11.79 15.74
N TYR A 124 -14.40 -12.17 16.89
CA TYR A 124 -15.12 -12.86 17.95
C TYR A 124 -15.44 -11.90 19.08
N THR A 125 -16.63 -12.00 19.65
CA THR A 125 -17.03 -11.26 20.84
C THR A 125 -17.41 -12.26 21.92
N ASP A 126 -16.80 -12.11 23.10
CA ASP A 126 -17.16 -12.90 24.28
C ASP A 126 -18.41 -12.35 24.98
N PHE A 127 -18.90 -13.06 26.00
CA PHE A 127 -20.05 -12.63 26.81
C PHE A 127 -19.79 -11.36 27.64
N THR A 128 -18.58 -10.80 27.60
CA THR A 128 -18.20 -9.52 28.25
C THR A 128 -18.07 -8.37 27.26
N ASP A 129 -18.53 -8.56 26.02
CA ASP A 129 -18.43 -7.61 24.90
C ASP A 129 -16.99 -7.20 24.56
N LYS A 130 -16.01 -8.08 24.79
CA LYS A 130 -14.61 -7.83 24.42
C LYS A 130 -14.28 -8.46 23.06
N PRO A 131 -14.07 -7.65 22.01
CA PRO A 131 -13.76 -8.19 20.69
C PRO A 131 -12.29 -8.61 20.56
N THR A 132 -12.08 -9.76 19.92
CA THR A 132 -10.79 -10.22 19.40
C THR A 132 -10.88 -10.42 17.89
N THR A 133 -9.77 -10.29 17.19
CA THR A 133 -9.72 -10.42 15.72
C THR A 133 -8.69 -11.45 15.32
N LYS A 134 -8.92 -12.11 14.19
CA LYS A 134 -8.01 -13.10 13.63
C LYS A 134 -8.08 -13.07 12.11
N LEU A 135 -6.92 -13.15 11.44
CA LEU A 135 -6.85 -13.45 10.02
C LEU A 135 -7.06 -14.94 9.79
N VAL A 136 -7.97 -15.28 8.88
CA VAL A 136 -8.26 -16.64 8.45
C VAL A 136 -7.86 -16.76 6.98
N PRO A 137 -6.95 -17.69 6.64
CA PRO A 137 -6.49 -17.85 5.27
C PRO A 137 -7.61 -18.17 4.27
N PHE A 138 -7.28 -18.02 3.00
CA PHE A 138 -8.16 -18.39 1.89
C PHE A 138 -8.60 -19.86 2.03
N ASN A 139 -9.89 -20.09 1.78
CA ASN A 139 -10.53 -21.42 1.85
C ASN A 139 -10.45 -22.10 3.24
N LYS A 140 -10.37 -21.33 4.33
CA LYS A 140 -10.28 -21.85 5.72
C LYS A 140 -11.42 -21.41 6.65
N LEU A 141 -12.47 -20.78 6.13
CA LEU A 141 -13.61 -20.34 6.94
C LEU A 141 -14.33 -21.50 7.62
N ASP A 142 -14.62 -22.58 6.89
CA ASP A 142 -15.38 -23.72 7.43
C ASP A 142 -14.62 -24.40 8.58
N GLU A 143 -13.30 -24.59 8.41
CA GLU A 143 -12.43 -25.10 9.48
C GLU A 143 -12.44 -24.19 10.71
N GLU A 144 -12.39 -22.87 10.52
CA GLU A 144 -12.42 -21.91 11.62
C GLU A 144 -13.78 -21.90 12.35
N ILE A 145 -14.89 -22.07 11.63
CA ILE A 145 -16.24 -22.19 12.23
C ILE A 145 -16.31 -23.46 13.08
N GLU A 146 -15.83 -24.58 12.59
CA GLU A 146 -15.80 -25.83 13.36
C GLU A 146 -14.90 -25.73 14.60
N ASP A 147 -13.74 -25.08 14.49
CA ASP A 147 -12.86 -24.83 15.63
C ASP A 147 -13.46 -23.89 16.67
N SER A 148 -14.28 -22.92 16.25
CA SER A 148 -14.95 -21.99 17.18
C SER A 148 -15.91 -22.70 18.14
N ARG A 149 -16.37 -23.92 17.84
CA ARG A 149 -17.21 -24.73 18.76
C ARG A 149 -16.48 -25.12 20.05
N LYS A 150 -15.14 -25.06 20.06
CA LYS A 150 -14.28 -25.42 21.19
C LYS A 150 -14.11 -24.27 22.17
N VAL A 151 -14.59 -23.06 21.84
CA VAL A 151 -14.42 -21.84 22.62
C VAL A 151 -15.77 -21.17 22.79
N ASP A 152 -16.06 -20.69 24.00
CA ASP A 152 -17.36 -20.11 24.32
C ASP A 152 -17.45 -18.63 23.90
N PHE A 153 -17.74 -18.40 22.61
CA PHE A 153 -17.96 -17.06 22.05
C PHE A 153 -19.47 -16.75 21.96
N TRP A 154 -19.86 -15.51 22.26
CA TRP A 154 -21.26 -15.07 22.13
C TRP A 154 -21.68 -14.88 20.68
N MET A 155 -20.82 -14.25 19.88
CA MET A 155 -21.05 -14.04 18.46
C MET A 155 -19.74 -13.89 17.68
N TRP A 156 -19.81 -14.12 16.38
CA TRP A 156 -18.71 -13.84 15.46
C TRP A 156 -19.22 -13.20 14.16
N THR A 157 -18.35 -12.43 13.51
CA THR A 157 -18.58 -11.83 12.18
C THR A 157 -17.33 -11.97 11.33
N ALA A 158 -17.48 -12.26 10.05
CA ALA A 158 -16.37 -12.33 9.10
C ALA A 158 -16.51 -11.27 7.99
N GLU A 159 -15.41 -10.60 7.64
CA GLU A 159 -15.33 -9.72 6.47
C GLU A 159 -14.11 -10.07 5.63
N GLN A 160 -14.22 -9.93 4.32
CA GLN A 160 -13.05 -10.00 3.44
C GLN A 160 -11.95 -9.04 3.92
N THR A 161 -10.70 -9.43 3.74
CA THR A 161 -9.58 -8.51 3.98
C THR A 161 -9.67 -7.29 3.06
N LYS A 162 -8.95 -6.23 3.41
CA LYS A 162 -8.91 -5.01 2.61
C LYS A 162 -8.03 -5.18 1.37
N GLU A 163 -7.01 -6.02 1.44
CA GLU A 163 -6.08 -6.34 0.35
C GLU A 163 -6.85 -6.79 -0.89
N ILE A 164 -7.84 -7.66 -0.73
CA ILE A 164 -8.71 -8.15 -1.82
C ILE A 164 -9.36 -7.00 -2.62
N ARG A 165 -9.56 -5.83 -2.00
CA ARG A 165 -10.16 -4.66 -2.67
C ARG A 165 -9.18 -3.91 -3.55
N PHE A 166 -7.88 -4.12 -3.38
CA PHE A 166 -6.84 -3.29 -4.01
C PHE A 166 -5.69 -4.07 -4.65
N LEU A 167 -5.40 -5.31 -4.22
CA LEU A 167 -4.32 -6.15 -4.71
C LEU A 167 -4.88 -7.38 -5.46
N PRO A 168 -4.08 -8.01 -6.34
CA PRO A 168 -4.39 -9.34 -6.85
C PRO A 168 -4.63 -10.34 -5.71
N SER A 169 -5.62 -11.21 -5.87
CA SER A 169 -6.06 -12.15 -4.82
C SER A 169 -6.60 -13.45 -5.40
N LEU A 170 -6.71 -14.48 -4.57
CA LEU A 170 -7.27 -15.78 -4.96
C LEU A 170 -8.81 -15.78 -5.08
N ILE A 171 -9.50 -14.78 -4.55
CA ILE A 171 -10.97 -14.74 -4.51
C ILE A 171 -11.59 -14.08 -5.75
N ARG A 172 -10.88 -13.14 -6.38
CA ARG A 172 -11.46 -12.34 -7.48
C ARG A 172 -10.41 -11.80 -8.43
N ASP A 173 -10.82 -11.64 -9.68
CA ASP A 173 -9.96 -11.17 -10.77
C ASP A 173 -10.09 -9.68 -11.12
N ASN A 174 -10.74 -8.86 -10.28
CA ASN A 174 -10.94 -7.45 -10.59
C ASN A 174 -9.66 -6.58 -10.40
N ASN A 175 -8.72 -7.02 -9.57
CA ASN A 175 -7.43 -6.39 -9.36
C ASN A 175 -6.36 -7.34 -9.90
N GLN A 176 -5.58 -6.89 -10.89
CA GLN A 176 -4.67 -7.75 -11.62
C GLN A 176 -3.21 -7.31 -11.59
N ILE A 177 -2.93 -6.09 -11.13
CA ILE A 177 -1.56 -5.55 -11.08
C ILE A 177 -1.38 -4.84 -9.75
N ALA A 178 -0.30 -5.20 -9.06
CA ALA A 178 0.25 -4.50 -7.92
C ALA A 178 1.76 -4.41 -8.03
N PHE A 179 2.34 -3.52 -7.24
CA PHE A 179 3.77 -3.25 -7.19
C PHE A 179 4.31 -3.64 -5.83
N ILE A 180 5.50 -4.23 -5.83
CA ILE A 180 6.34 -4.48 -4.68
C ILE A 180 7.40 -3.39 -4.69
N ILE A 181 7.47 -2.63 -3.60
CA ILE A 181 8.24 -1.40 -3.50
C ILE A 181 9.32 -1.59 -2.44
N ASN A 182 10.57 -1.43 -2.85
CA ASN A 182 11.73 -1.49 -1.98
C ASN A 182 11.83 -0.22 -1.13
N THR A 183 11.86 -0.38 0.18
CA THR A 183 11.91 0.72 1.15
C THR A 183 13.23 0.78 1.92
N GLU A 184 14.24 0.00 1.54
CA GLU A 184 15.48 -0.13 2.29
C GLU A 184 16.50 0.98 2.00
N SER A 185 16.41 1.61 0.83
CA SER A 185 17.33 2.68 0.45
C SER A 185 17.19 3.89 1.38
N GLU A 186 18.27 4.64 1.58
CA GLU A 186 18.22 5.88 2.38
C GLU A 186 17.23 6.90 1.79
N TYR A 187 17.09 6.91 0.47
CA TYR A 187 16.11 7.76 -0.24
C TYR A 187 14.67 7.37 0.11
N ALA A 188 14.35 6.08 0.09
CA ALA A 188 13.03 5.60 0.45
C ALA A 188 12.74 5.85 1.94
N LYS A 189 13.71 5.57 2.82
CA LYS A 189 13.61 5.82 4.27
C LYS A 189 13.26 7.27 4.59
N LYS A 190 13.89 8.25 3.92
CA LYS A 190 13.56 9.68 4.08
C LYS A 190 12.13 10.03 3.66
N LEU A 191 11.57 9.36 2.65
CA LEU A 191 10.20 9.61 2.20
C LEU A 191 9.17 8.97 3.13
N ILE A 192 9.48 7.83 3.75
CA ILE A 192 8.52 7.10 4.60
C ILE A 192 8.63 7.43 6.09
N GLU A 193 9.68 8.11 6.55
CA GLU A 193 9.87 8.47 7.97
C GLU A 193 8.66 9.22 8.56
N ASN A 194 8.00 9.99 7.70
CA ASN A 194 6.87 10.86 7.98
C ASN A 194 5.52 10.21 7.58
N ASP A 195 5.45 8.88 7.59
CA ASP A 195 4.19 8.14 7.49
C ASP A 195 3.21 8.63 8.56
N ILE A 196 1.99 9.00 8.16
CA ILE A 196 0.99 9.54 9.08
C ILE A 196 0.48 8.50 10.08
N PHE A 197 0.69 7.20 9.81
CA PHE A 197 0.40 6.12 10.75
C PHE A 197 1.54 5.87 11.74
N ASN A 198 2.68 6.54 11.63
CA ASN A 198 3.70 6.56 12.66
C ASN A 198 3.18 7.32 13.90
N LEU A 199 3.10 6.64 15.05
CA LEU A 199 2.57 7.23 16.29
C LEU A 199 3.46 8.35 16.87
N ASN A 200 4.70 8.45 16.40
CA ASN A 200 5.63 9.53 16.74
C ASN A 200 5.51 10.74 15.81
N PHE A 201 4.65 10.69 14.78
CA PHE A 201 4.42 11.81 13.87
C PHE A 201 3.86 13.03 14.61
N ASP A 202 4.27 14.24 14.19
CA ASP A 202 3.84 15.47 14.84
C ASP A 202 2.31 15.67 14.75
N LYS A 203 1.64 15.57 15.90
CA LYS A 203 0.18 15.71 16.04
C LYS A 203 -0.34 17.07 15.54
N LYS A 204 0.42 18.16 15.70
CA LYS A 204 0.00 19.49 15.21
C LYS A 204 0.04 19.56 13.69
N ILE A 205 1.04 18.94 13.07
CA ILE A 205 1.11 18.81 11.62
C ILE A 205 -0.05 17.93 11.14
N LEU A 206 -0.28 16.77 11.76
CA LEU A 206 -1.32 15.83 11.37
C LEU A 206 -2.72 16.47 11.36
N LYS A 207 -3.08 17.17 12.44
CA LYS A 207 -4.35 17.89 12.58
C LYS A 207 -4.56 19.02 11.58
N SER A 208 -3.51 19.47 10.88
CA SER A 208 -3.63 20.55 9.90
C SER A 208 -4.18 20.11 8.54
N PHE A 209 -4.19 18.80 8.27
CA PHE A 209 -4.74 18.26 7.02
C PHE A 209 -5.52 16.96 7.15
N ILE A 210 -5.40 16.22 8.25
CA ILE A 210 -6.23 15.05 8.56
C ILE A 210 -7.35 15.43 9.53
N SER A 211 -8.56 14.89 9.33
CA SER A 211 -9.70 15.18 10.21
C SER A 211 -9.51 14.58 11.61
N ASP A 212 -9.96 15.31 12.65
CA ASP A 212 -9.89 14.83 14.03
C ASP A 212 -10.60 13.48 14.22
N TRP A 213 -11.71 13.26 13.51
CA TRP A 213 -12.41 11.98 13.52
C TRP A 213 -11.52 10.84 13.00
N PHE A 214 -10.80 11.03 11.89
CA PHE A 214 -9.93 9.99 11.35
C PHE A 214 -8.72 9.76 12.25
N ILE A 215 -8.14 10.82 12.80
CA ILE A 215 -7.03 10.75 13.77
C ILE A 215 -7.44 9.88 14.98
N LYS A 216 -8.61 10.14 15.57
CA LYS A 216 -9.10 9.42 16.74
C LYS A 216 -9.48 7.97 16.43
N ASN A 217 -10.19 7.72 15.33
CA ASN A 217 -10.81 6.42 15.06
C ASN A 217 -9.96 5.47 14.22
N PHE A 218 -8.86 5.93 13.61
CA PHE A 218 -8.01 5.10 12.74
C PHE A 218 -6.52 5.19 13.08
N ILE A 219 -5.98 6.38 13.34
CA ILE A 219 -4.54 6.54 13.59
C ILE A 219 -4.19 6.13 15.03
N TYR A 220 -4.91 6.68 16.01
CA TYR A 220 -4.70 6.42 17.45
C TYR A 220 -5.70 5.45 18.07
N ALA A 221 -6.57 4.83 17.27
CA ALA A 221 -7.43 3.76 17.75
C ALA A 221 -6.62 2.49 18.01
N LYS A 222 -7.25 1.53 18.71
CA LYS A 222 -6.71 0.16 18.79
C LYS A 222 -6.56 -0.37 17.36
N ARG A 223 -5.33 -0.78 17.01
CA ARG A 223 -5.02 -1.36 15.71
C ARG A 223 -5.16 -2.87 15.80
N ASP A 224 -5.85 -3.43 14.83
CA ASP A 224 -6.20 -4.84 14.72
C ASP A 224 -6.28 -5.25 13.24
N ASP A 225 -6.70 -6.49 12.98
CA ASP A 225 -6.72 -7.06 11.63
C ASP A 225 -7.74 -6.41 10.68
N PHE A 226 -8.77 -5.74 11.23
CA PHE A 226 -9.74 -4.97 10.43
C PHE A 226 -9.26 -3.54 10.16
N THR A 227 -8.40 -3.00 11.01
CA THR A 227 -8.02 -1.59 11.00
C THR A 227 -6.62 -1.39 10.41
N THR A 228 -5.81 -0.52 11.01
CA THR A 228 -4.61 0.12 10.41
C THR A 228 -3.32 -0.55 10.89
N ASN A 229 -3.35 -1.85 11.25
CA ASN A 229 -2.18 -2.56 11.77
C ASN A 229 -1.05 -2.74 10.75
N ARG A 230 -1.34 -2.52 9.46
CA ARG A 230 -0.42 -2.73 8.33
C ARG A 230 -0.62 -1.72 7.19
N GLU A 231 -1.35 -0.65 7.46
CA GLU A 231 -1.56 0.45 6.51
C GLU A 231 -0.53 1.55 6.78
N SER A 232 0.07 2.06 5.71
CA SER A 232 0.91 3.24 5.69
C SER A 232 0.27 4.32 4.83
N ALA A 233 0.55 5.59 5.09
CA ALA A 233 0.11 6.68 4.24
C ALA A 233 1.19 7.76 4.12
N ILE A 234 1.80 7.80 2.94
CA ILE A 234 3.00 8.59 2.66
C ILE A 234 2.61 9.94 2.10
N ILE A 235 3.12 11.00 2.71
CA ILE A 235 2.91 12.37 2.26
C ILE A 235 3.43 12.53 0.84
N PHE A 236 2.67 13.22 -0.01
CA PHE A 236 3.00 13.47 -1.42
C PHE A 236 3.01 12.21 -2.29
N GLY A 237 3.90 11.25 -2.03
CA GLY A 237 4.02 10.04 -2.83
C GLY A 237 5.35 9.32 -2.72
N LEU A 238 5.50 8.26 -3.52
CA LEU A 238 6.75 7.52 -3.72
C LEU A 238 7.07 7.42 -5.22
N PRO A 239 8.32 7.63 -5.66
CA PRO A 239 8.69 7.52 -7.06
C PRO A 239 8.68 6.07 -7.53
N SER A 240 8.46 5.86 -8.84
CA SER A 240 8.45 4.53 -9.45
C SER A 240 9.82 3.86 -9.45
N CYS A 241 10.91 4.61 -9.28
CA CYS A 241 12.27 4.07 -9.21
C CYS A 241 12.52 3.15 -8.00
N PHE A 242 11.59 3.06 -7.04
CA PHE A 242 11.64 2.12 -5.92
C PHE A 242 10.90 0.80 -6.18
N ILE A 243 10.21 0.66 -7.31
CA ILE A 243 9.56 -0.60 -7.66
C ILE A 243 10.65 -1.65 -7.88
N GLU A 244 10.57 -2.76 -7.15
CA GLU A 244 11.49 -3.90 -7.30
C GLU A 244 10.82 -5.11 -7.96
N GLY A 245 9.49 -5.20 -7.87
CA GLY A 245 8.73 -6.30 -8.42
C GLY A 245 7.31 -5.90 -8.83
N ILE A 246 6.78 -6.61 -9.81
CA ILE A 246 5.38 -6.52 -10.25
C ILE A 246 4.66 -7.80 -9.84
N PHE A 247 3.55 -7.65 -9.14
CA PHE A 247 2.70 -8.74 -8.70
C PHE A 247 1.42 -8.78 -9.54
N VAL A 248 1.19 -9.90 -10.23
CA VAL A 248 0.07 -10.05 -11.17
C VAL A 248 -0.93 -11.13 -10.76
N GLY A 249 -2.19 -10.92 -11.13
CA GLY A 249 -3.27 -11.92 -10.98
C GLY A 249 -3.34 -12.90 -12.14
N ARG A 250 -4.25 -13.90 -12.04
CA ARG A 250 -4.37 -15.01 -13.01
C ARG A 250 -4.65 -14.56 -14.44
N VAL A 251 -5.36 -13.44 -14.62
CA VAL A 251 -5.71 -12.96 -15.97
C VAL A 251 -4.46 -12.43 -16.68
N ILE A 252 -3.66 -11.61 -15.99
CA ILE A 252 -2.44 -11.01 -16.57
C ILE A 252 -1.31 -12.03 -16.65
N GLU A 253 -1.22 -12.96 -15.70
CA GLU A 253 -0.26 -14.07 -15.73
C GLU A 253 -0.29 -14.87 -17.05
N ASN A 254 -1.47 -15.02 -17.66
CA ASN A 254 -1.65 -15.76 -18.90
C ASN A 254 -1.59 -14.88 -20.16
N ASP A 255 -1.33 -13.58 -20.03
CA ASP A 255 -1.30 -12.61 -21.12
C ASP A 255 0.14 -12.19 -21.43
N LYS A 256 0.80 -12.95 -22.31
CA LYS A 256 2.21 -12.75 -22.68
C LYS A 256 2.49 -11.35 -23.21
N GLU A 257 1.60 -10.82 -24.05
CA GLU A 257 1.78 -9.49 -24.63
C GLU A 257 1.81 -8.41 -23.53
N LYS A 258 0.88 -8.49 -22.58
CA LYS A 258 0.85 -7.55 -21.45
C LYS A 258 2.05 -7.70 -20.53
N LEU A 259 2.49 -8.93 -20.24
CA LEU A 259 3.68 -9.16 -19.43
C LEU A 259 4.92 -8.54 -20.08
N GLU A 260 5.10 -8.70 -21.40
CA GLU A 260 6.19 -8.08 -22.15
C GLU A 260 6.10 -6.55 -22.15
N GLN A 261 4.90 -5.98 -22.28
CA GLN A 261 4.69 -4.53 -22.19
C GLN A 261 5.09 -3.98 -20.81
N ILE A 262 4.63 -4.62 -19.73
CA ILE A 262 5.02 -4.26 -18.35
C ILE A 262 6.54 -4.34 -18.20
N LYS A 263 7.15 -5.43 -18.68
CA LYS A 263 8.58 -5.68 -18.52
C LYS A 263 9.45 -4.65 -19.24
N LYS A 264 9.02 -4.15 -20.40
CA LYS A 264 9.71 -3.05 -21.12
C LYS A 264 9.78 -1.76 -20.30
N HIS A 265 8.78 -1.48 -19.46
CA HIS A 265 8.80 -0.31 -18.58
C HIS A 265 9.58 -0.54 -17.27
N PHE A 266 9.72 -1.79 -16.84
CA PHE A 266 10.34 -2.17 -15.57
C PHE A 266 11.45 -3.20 -15.77
N GLU A 267 12.47 -2.84 -16.56
CA GLU A 267 13.52 -3.77 -17.01
C GLU A 267 14.30 -4.46 -15.88
N ASN A 268 14.48 -3.78 -14.73
CA ASN A 268 15.21 -4.32 -13.58
C ASN A 268 14.31 -5.03 -12.55
N CYS A 269 12.99 -5.08 -12.78
CA CYS A 269 12.02 -5.65 -11.84
C CYS A 269 11.59 -7.06 -12.25
N TYR A 270 11.39 -7.94 -11.28
CA TYR A 270 10.81 -9.27 -11.55
C TYR A 270 9.29 -9.17 -11.66
N ILE A 271 8.66 -10.10 -12.39
CA ILE A 271 7.20 -10.28 -12.36
C ILE A 271 6.88 -11.60 -11.65
N CYS A 272 5.93 -11.57 -10.72
CA CYS A 272 5.51 -12.71 -9.92
C CYS A 272 3.99 -12.89 -9.89
N ASN A 273 3.54 -14.12 -9.65
CA ASN A 273 2.13 -14.51 -9.70
C ASN A 273 1.53 -14.77 -8.30
N LEU A 274 0.26 -15.21 -8.29
CA LEU A 274 -0.48 -15.55 -7.07
C LEU A 274 0.07 -16.77 -6.31
N ASP A 275 0.89 -17.60 -6.96
CA ASP A 275 1.60 -18.70 -6.28
C ASP A 275 2.88 -18.23 -5.59
N GLY A 276 3.14 -16.91 -5.60
CA GLY A 276 4.33 -16.29 -5.04
C GLY A 276 5.60 -16.63 -5.81
N LYS A 277 5.47 -17.04 -7.08
CA LYS A 277 6.59 -17.45 -7.93
C LYS A 277 6.94 -16.37 -8.94
N VAL A 278 8.24 -16.20 -9.19
CA VAL A 278 8.70 -15.39 -10.31
C VAL A 278 8.37 -16.08 -11.63
N ILE A 279 7.74 -15.35 -12.54
CA ILE A 279 7.33 -15.83 -13.86
C ILE A 279 8.07 -15.13 -15.00
N MET A 280 8.72 -13.99 -14.72
CA MET A 280 9.54 -13.24 -15.67
C MET A 280 10.65 -12.47 -14.93
N GLU A 281 11.88 -12.53 -15.48
CA GLU A 281 13.08 -11.80 -15.01
C GLU A 281 13.28 -10.47 -15.72
#